data_AF-A0A4P5WXB7-F1
#
_entry.id   AF-A0A4P5WXB7-F1
#
_cell.length_a   1.000
_cell.length_b   1.000
_cell.length_c   1.000
_cell.angle_alpha   90.00
_cell.angle_beta   90.00
_cell.angle_gamma   90.00
#
_symmetry.space_group_name_H-M   'P 1'
#
loop_
_entity.id
_entity.type
_entity.pdbx_description
1 polymer ?
#
loop_
_entity_poly.entity_id
_entity_poly.type
_entity_poly.pdbx_seq_one_letter_code
_entity_poly.pdbx_strand_id
1 'polypeptide(L)'
;METHVYYGPSRWDWCRVEEEPMDIAGVRAALHAQPFTAFTIRLADGRALHVPHPDFVAVTPRRVIVGTIDDTWSVLEPLLIVSLEHAAGTQDADARDGGPGRMAG
;
A
#
# COMPACT_ATOMS: atom_id res chain seq x y z
N MET A 1 26.21 -23.53 -29.54
CA MET A 1 24.90 -23.25 -30.16
C MET A 1 23.84 -23.76 -29.19
N GLU A 2 23.42 -22.94 -28.24
CA GLU A 2 22.28 -23.25 -27.37
C GLU A 2 21.51 -21.93 -27.18
N THR A 3 20.47 -21.77 -27.98
CA THR A 3 19.54 -20.65 -27.89
C THR A 3 18.64 -20.91 -26.70
N HIS A 4 18.94 -20.29 -25.56
CA HIS A 4 17.98 -20.19 -24.47
C HIS A 4 16.83 -19.28 -24.92
N VAL A 5 15.71 -19.89 -25.28
CA VAL A 5 14.43 -19.20 -25.48
C VAL A 5 13.95 -18.75 -24.11
N TYR A 6 14.09 -17.46 -23.83
CA TYR A 6 13.55 -16.84 -22.62
C TYR A 6 12.03 -16.71 -22.77
N TYR A 7 11.27 -17.65 -22.21
CA TYR A 7 9.83 -17.49 -22.01
C TYR A 7 9.63 -16.48 -20.87
N GLY A 8 9.26 -15.24 -21.23
CA GLY A 8 8.88 -14.23 -20.25
C GLY A 8 7.63 -14.67 -19.45
N PRO A 9 7.53 -14.33 -18.16
CA PRO A 9 6.46 -14.81 -17.30
C PRO A 9 5.09 -14.26 -17.75
N SER A 10 4.14 -15.19 -17.84
CA SER A 10 2.76 -15.00 -18.27
C SER A 10 1.86 -14.39 -17.19
N ARG A 11 1.15 -13.30 -17.53
CA ARG A 11 -0.20 -12.80 -17.11
C ARG A 11 -0.70 -12.89 -15.64
N TRP A 12 -0.03 -13.56 -14.70
CA TRP A 12 -0.50 -13.75 -13.32
C TRP A 12 0.54 -13.38 -12.26
N ASP A 13 1.54 -12.57 -12.62
CA ASP A 13 2.61 -12.10 -11.72
C ASP A 13 2.18 -10.87 -10.88
N TRP A 14 0.87 -10.70 -10.57
CA TRP A 14 0.34 -9.61 -9.73
C TRP A 14 0.17 -9.99 -8.26
N CYS A 15 0.67 -11.15 -7.83
CA CYS A 15 0.69 -11.54 -6.43
C CYS A 15 2.11 -11.89 -5.96
N ARG A 16 3.11 -11.17 -6.46
CA ARG A 16 4.35 -10.99 -5.72
C ARG A 16 4.28 -9.59 -5.12
N VAL A 17 3.62 -9.46 -3.97
CA VAL A 17 4.10 -8.45 -3.01
C VAL A 17 5.48 -9.00 -2.67
N GLU A 18 6.51 -8.49 -3.34
CA GLU A 18 7.88 -8.84 -2.98
C GLU A 18 7.96 -8.59 -1.48
N GLU A 19 8.30 -9.63 -0.72
CA GLU A 19 8.62 -9.56 0.71
C GLU A 19 9.92 -8.75 0.87
N GLU A 20 9.88 -7.48 0.46
CA GLU A 20 10.70 -6.47 1.07
C GLU A 20 10.23 -6.50 2.53
N PRO A 21 11.10 -6.82 3.51
CA PRO A 21 10.72 -6.72 4.90
C PRO A 21 10.07 -5.36 5.06
N MET A 22 8.93 -5.31 5.76
CA MET A 22 8.26 -4.06 6.05
C MET A 22 9.07 -3.26 7.06
N ASP A 23 10.24 -2.86 6.60
CA ASP A 23 11.24 -2.07 7.28
C ASP A 23 10.85 -0.61 7.11
N ILE A 24 11.60 0.26 7.75
CA ILE A 24 11.36 1.68 7.75
C ILE A 24 11.36 2.29 6.34
N ALA A 25 12.04 1.64 5.39
CA ALA A 25 12.02 2.00 3.97
C ALA A 25 10.62 1.90 3.35
N GLY A 26 9.86 0.84 3.65
CA GLY A 26 8.50 0.64 3.12
C GLY A 26 7.53 1.71 3.62
N VAL A 27 7.64 2.07 4.90
CA VAL A 27 6.86 3.17 5.50
C VAL A 27 7.21 4.51 4.84
N ARG A 28 8.50 4.79 4.62
CA ARG A 28 8.95 6.01 3.93
C ARG A 28 8.43 6.08 2.51
N ALA A 29 8.47 4.97 1.77
CA ALA A 29 7.97 4.90 0.40
C ALA A 29 6.46 5.22 0.35
N ALA A 30 5.66 4.64 1.26
CA ALA A 30 4.22 4.91 1.34
C ALA A 30 3.91 6.38 1.69
N LEU A 31 4.67 6.99 2.62
CA LEU A 31 4.48 8.39 2.99
C LEU A 31 4.86 9.38 1.89
N HIS A 32 5.83 9.03 1.05
CA HIS A 32 6.35 9.89 -0.02
C HIS A 32 5.71 9.62 -1.39
N ALA A 33 4.78 8.66 -1.48
CA ALA A 33 4.05 8.38 -2.71
C ALA A 33 3.28 9.62 -3.19
N GLN A 34 3.33 9.89 -4.50
CA GLN A 34 2.59 10.97 -5.13
C GLN A 34 1.68 10.42 -6.24
N PRO A 35 0.35 10.58 -6.13
CA PRO A 35 -0.36 11.21 -5.02
C PRO A 35 -0.30 10.38 -3.72
N PHE A 36 -0.33 11.05 -2.57
CA PHE A 36 -0.42 10.36 -1.28
C PHE A 36 -1.72 9.55 -1.22
N THR A 37 -1.62 8.31 -0.77
CA THR A 37 -2.78 7.43 -0.56
C THR A 37 -2.83 7.04 0.91
N ALA A 38 -3.96 7.28 1.56
CA ALA A 38 -4.16 6.89 2.95
C ALA A 38 -3.99 5.37 3.13
N PHE A 39 -3.34 4.97 4.23
CA PHE A 39 -3.07 3.57 4.52
C PHE A 39 -3.24 3.26 5.99
N THR A 40 -3.29 1.98 6.31
CA THR A 40 -3.40 1.45 7.67
C THR A 40 -2.17 0.59 7.95
N ILE A 41 -1.51 0.87 9.07
CA ILE A 41 -0.36 0.12 9.56
C ILE A 41 -0.88 -1.02 10.44
N ARG A 42 -0.59 -2.27 10.08
CA ARG A 42 -0.85 -3.44 10.93
C ARG A 42 0.38 -3.79 11.73
N LEU A 43 0.17 -4.07 13.00
CA LEU A 43 1.22 -4.46 13.93
C LEU A 43 1.13 -5.93 14.31
N ALA A 44 2.27 -6.52 14.68
CA ALA A 44 2.36 -7.90 15.15
C ALA A 44 1.54 -8.19 16.42
N ASP A 45 1.23 -7.15 17.22
CA ASP A 45 0.36 -7.31 18.39
C ASP A 45 -1.14 -7.31 18.07
N GLY A 46 -1.51 -7.12 16.80
CA GLY A 46 -2.89 -7.11 16.31
C GLY A 46 -3.53 -5.72 16.23
N ARG A 47 -2.84 -4.67 16.68
CA ARG A 47 -3.29 -3.28 16.50
C ARG A 47 -3.22 -2.83 15.05
N ALA A 48 -4.09 -1.87 14.73
CA ALA A 48 -4.16 -1.22 13.43
C ALA A 48 -4.20 0.30 13.62
N LEU A 49 -3.31 1.01 12.92
CA LEU A 49 -3.19 2.46 13.02
C LEU A 49 -3.46 3.08 11.65
N HIS A 50 -4.55 3.85 11.58
CA HIS A 50 -4.96 4.51 10.36
C HIS A 50 -4.16 5.81 10.15
N VAL A 51 -3.60 5.99 8.96
CA VAL A 51 -2.82 7.17 8.55
C VAL A 51 -3.59 7.89 7.43
N PRO A 52 -4.41 8.90 7.77
CA PRO A 52 -5.21 9.62 6.79
C PRO A 52 -4.41 10.68 6.00
N HIS A 53 -3.28 11.13 6.54
CA HIS A 53 -2.41 12.15 5.93
C HIS A 53 -0.95 11.91 6.37
N PRO A 54 0.07 12.24 5.54
CA PRO A 54 1.47 12.04 5.89
C PRO A 54 1.91 12.78 7.17
N ASP A 55 1.31 13.93 7.49
CA ASP A 55 1.58 14.69 8.73
C ASP A 55 1.27 13.93 10.03
N PHE A 56 0.46 12.86 9.97
CA PHE A 56 0.21 12.02 11.14
C PHE A 56 1.39 11.10 11.46
N VAL A 57 2.43 11.06 10.62
CA VAL A 57 3.56 10.13 10.80
C VAL A 57 4.90 10.85 10.79
N ALA A 58 5.69 10.62 11.84
CA ALA A 58 7.10 11.00 11.88
C ALA A 58 7.98 9.75 11.84
N VAL A 59 8.95 9.72 10.93
CA VAL A 59 9.85 8.58 10.73
C VAL A 59 11.30 8.96 11.02
N THR A 60 11.85 8.39 12.10
CA THR A 60 13.28 8.48 12.42
C THR A 60 14.06 7.32 11.79
N PRO A 61 15.37 7.17 11.96
CA PRO A 61 16.06 5.95 11.50
C PRO A 61 15.70 4.67 12.27
N ARG A 62 15.09 4.76 13.47
CA ARG A 62 14.83 3.59 14.34
C ARG A 62 13.39 3.42 14.78
N ARG A 63 12.55 4.46 14.60
CA ARG A 63 11.19 4.52 15.13
C ARG A 63 10.26 5.19 14.15
N VAL A 64 9.01 4.73 14.15
CA VAL A 64 7.88 5.36 13.48
C VAL A 64 6.94 5.88 14.57
N ILE A 65 6.56 7.15 14.51
CA ILE A 65 5.63 7.77 15.45
C ILE A 65 4.37 8.07 14.67
N VAL A 66 3.22 7.57 15.14
CA VAL A 66 1.92 7.74 14.49
C VAL A 66 0.99 8.47 15.44
N GLY A 67 0.56 9.66 15.03
CA GLY A 67 -0.48 10.44 15.69
C GLY A 67 -1.86 9.85 15.40
N THR A 68 -2.79 10.07 16.33
CA THR A 68 -4.20 9.74 16.20
C THR A 68 -5.03 11.03 16.18
N ILE A 69 -6.30 10.93 15.78
CA ILE A 69 -7.21 12.07 15.81
C ILE A 69 -7.54 12.52 17.24
N ASP A 70 -7.42 11.62 18.22
CA ASP A 70 -7.68 11.88 19.63
C ASP A 70 -6.49 12.53 20.37
N ASP A 71 -5.60 13.21 19.64
CA ASP A 71 -4.37 13.86 20.15
C ASP A 71 -3.40 12.92 20.91
N THR A 72 -3.57 11.60 20.76
CA THR A 72 -2.62 10.60 21.27
C THR A 72 -1.63 10.15 20.19
N TRP A 73 -0.49 9.59 20.58
CA TRP A 73 0.48 9.04 19.64
C TRP A 73 0.98 7.66 20.06
N SER A 74 1.33 6.85 19.06
CA SER A 74 1.98 5.55 19.25
C SER A 74 3.40 5.58 18.70
N VAL A 75 4.35 5.09 19.50
CA VAL A 75 5.74 4.88 19.07
C VAL A 75 5.90 3.42 18.68
N LEU A 76 6.29 3.19 17.43
CA LEU A 76 6.40 1.87 16.82
C LEU A 76 7.87 1.55 16.54
N GLU A 77 8.25 0.33 16.88
CA GLU A 77 9.48 -0.27 16.35
C GLU A 77 9.16 -0.83 14.95
N PRO A 78 9.97 -0.52 13.92
CA PRO A 78 9.72 -0.99 12.55
C PRO A 78 9.52 -2.50 12.43
N LEU A 79 10.24 -3.28 13.25
CA LEU A 79 10.13 -4.74 13.34
C LEU A 79 8.74 -5.24 13.75
N LEU A 80 7.90 -4.39 14.33
CA LEU A 80 6.53 -4.74 14.70
C LEU A 80 5.53 -4.51 13.58
N ILE A 81 5.93 -3.84 12.50
CA ILE A 81 5.06 -3.56 11.37
C ILE A 81 5.02 -4.80 10.48
N VAL A 82 3.83 -5.36 10.29
CA VAL A 82 3.63 -6.60 9.52
C VAL A 82 3.02 -6.34 8.15
N SER A 83 2.21 -5.30 8.00
CA SER A 83 1.65 -4.91 6.70
C SER A 83 1.22 -3.44 6.66
N LEU A 84 1.21 -2.86 5.44
CA LEU A 84 0.62 -1.57 5.10
C LEU A 84 -0.55 -1.85 4.16
N GLU A 85 -1.76 -1.54 4.60
CA GLU A 85 -2.96 -1.70 3.79
C GLU A 85 -3.38 -0.34 3.24
N HIS A 86 -3.34 -0.16 1.93
CA HIS A 86 -3.88 1.04 1.30
C HIS A 86 -5.39 0.89 1.21
N ALA A 87 -6.14 1.95 1.50
CA ALA A 87 -7.56 1.95 1.20
C ALA A 87 -7.70 1.77 -0.31
N ALA A 88 -8.25 0.64 -0.76
CA ALA A 88 -8.60 0.44 -2.15
C ALA A 88 -9.53 1.58 -2.52
N GLY A 89 -9.02 2.55 -3.27
CA GLY A 89 -9.82 3.66 -3.72
C GLY A 89 -11.06 3.09 -4.40
N THR A 90 -12.21 3.70 -4.15
CA THR A 90 -13.37 3.57 -5.01
C THR A 90 -12.94 4.10 -6.39
N GLN A 91 -12.33 3.25 -7.20
CA GLN A 91 -11.85 3.50 -8.55
C GLN A 91 -12.28 2.31 -9.42
N ASP A 92 -13.53 1.89 -9.30
CA ASP A 92 -14.19 0.96 -10.23
C ASP A 92 -15.72 1.17 -10.34
N ALA A 93 -16.31 2.16 -9.63
CA ALA A 93 -17.77 2.35 -9.62
C ALA A 93 -18.32 3.25 -10.76
N ASP A 94 -17.46 3.95 -11.51
CA ASP A 94 -17.89 4.95 -12.52
C ASP A 94 -17.42 4.62 -13.96
N ALA A 95 -16.87 3.42 -14.22
CA ALA A 95 -16.35 3.05 -15.55
C ALA A 95 -17.12 1.92 -16.25
N ARG A 96 -18.27 1.47 -15.70
CA ARG A 96 -19.07 0.37 -16.28
C ARG A 96 -20.44 0.74 -16.84
N ASP A 97 -20.86 2.00 -16.79
CA ASP A 97 -22.11 2.45 -17.45
C ASP A 97 -21.81 3.15 -18.79
N GLY A 98 -21.39 2.36 -19.78
CA GLY A 98 -21.06 2.88 -21.11
C GLY A 98 -20.82 1.80 -22.16
N GLY A 99 -21.59 0.71 -22.10
CA GLY A 99 -21.58 -0.33 -23.13
C GLY A 99 -22.29 0.14 -24.42
N PRO A 100 -21.75 -0.15 -25.63
CA PRO A 100 -22.27 0.37 -26.89
C PRO A 100 -23.46 -0.45 -27.39
N GLY A 101 -24.67 0.10 -27.30
CA GLY A 101 -25.91 -0.47 -27.82
C GLY A 101 -26.17 -0.09 -29.28
N ARG A 102 -25.46 -0.75 -30.21
CA ARG A 102 -25.76 -0.74 -31.65
C ARG A 102 -26.92 -1.69 -31.93
N MET A 103 -28.13 -1.18 -32.25
CA MET A 103 -29.17 -1.85 -33.06
C MET A 103 -29.98 -0.73 -33.75
N ALA A 104 -29.92 -0.51 -35.06
CA ALA A 104 -30.47 -1.32 -36.16
C ALA A 104 -32.00 -1.50 -36.03
N GLY A 105 -32.74 -0.79 -36.88
CA GLY A 105 -34.21 -0.84 -37.01
C GLY A 105 -34.73 0.37 -37.77
#